data_AF-A0A7J3X7B3-F1
#
_entry.id   AF-A0A7J3X7B3-F1
#
_cell.length_a   1.000
_cell.length_b   1.000
_cell.length_c   1.000
_cell.angle_alpha   90.00
_cell.angle_beta   90.00
_cell.angle_gamma   90.00
#
_symmetry.space_group_name_H-M   'P 1'
#
loop_
_entity.id
_entity.type
_entity.pdbx_description
1 polymer ?
#
loop_
_entity_poly.entity_id
_entity_poly.type
_entity_poly.pdbx_seq_one_letter_code
_entity_poly.pdbx_strand_id
1 'polypeptide(L)'
;MELLLDCARRAAVLATLLAAGVSDYRTREVDDKVWVAGSLAAAPPLLYLHAKGYYVLELHLLSLLLALLVALLTQLARLAGEADAIALVFIGLFEPPTRATLPCLMPPAAVVVAAGALALLYTLWNAAENIKRGALEALRGQSPLVKIAVLLTMRYVTREEYLAKQHMYTPSFSERGEPLLRIAVEPPENLPAAERFWANVLLPYVALLAAGLLVYNLLCFLTS
;
A
#
# COMPACT_ATOMS: atom_id res chain seq x y z
N MET A 1 -6.85 -11.12 -30.97
CA MET A 1 -7.30 -9.72 -30.73
C MET A 1 -7.50 -9.50 -29.23
N GLU A 2 -8.13 -10.47 -28.57
CA GLU A 2 -8.39 -10.63 -27.15
C GLU A 2 -7.12 -10.42 -26.29
N LEU A 3 -5.99 -11.05 -26.67
CA LEU A 3 -4.72 -10.87 -25.96
C LEU A 3 -4.26 -9.40 -25.95
N LEU A 4 -4.38 -8.70 -27.08
CA LEU A 4 -3.99 -7.29 -27.18
C LEU A 4 -4.91 -6.41 -26.33
N LEU A 5 -6.22 -6.70 -26.32
CA LEU A 5 -7.17 -6.02 -25.44
C LEU A 5 -6.90 -6.30 -23.97
N ASP A 6 -6.48 -7.52 -23.61
CA ASP A 6 -6.11 -7.83 -22.23
C ASP A 6 -4.83 -7.09 -21.81
N CYS A 7 -3.80 -7.08 -22.66
CA CYS A 7 -2.59 -6.30 -22.40
C CYS A 7 -2.90 -4.80 -22.23
N ALA A 8 -3.77 -4.25 -23.10
CA ALA A 8 -4.19 -2.85 -23.00
C ALA A 8 -4.95 -2.56 -21.69
N ARG A 9 -5.84 -3.47 -21.28
CA ARG A 9 -6.55 -3.39 -20.00
C ARG A 9 -5.58 -3.44 -18.81
N ARG A 10 -4.68 -4.43 -18.75
CA ARG A 10 -3.65 -4.55 -17.70
C ARG A 10 -2.78 -3.29 -17.61
N ALA A 11 -2.38 -2.76 -18.77
CA ALA A 11 -1.61 -1.52 -18.84
C ALA A 11 -2.39 -0.32 -18.27
N ALA A 12 -3.69 -0.22 -18.56
CA ALA A 12 -4.54 0.83 -17.99
C ALA A 12 -4.68 0.70 -16.46
N VAL A 13 -4.87 -0.51 -15.93
CA VAL A 13 -4.93 -0.75 -14.49
C VAL A 13 -3.62 -0.38 -13.82
N LEU A 14 -2.49 -0.84 -14.38
CA LEU A 14 -1.15 -0.54 -13.87
C LEU A 14 -0.84 0.96 -13.91
N ALA A 15 -1.14 1.63 -15.03
CA ALA A 15 -0.94 3.08 -15.16
C ALA A 15 -1.77 3.86 -14.14
N THR A 16 -3.00 3.43 -13.87
CA THR A 16 -3.88 4.03 -12.86
C THR A 16 -3.28 3.89 -11.46
N LEU A 17 -2.86 2.69 -11.06
CA LEU A 17 -2.24 2.47 -9.76
C LEU A 17 -0.89 3.17 -9.61
N LEU A 18 -0.09 3.25 -10.69
CA LEU A 18 1.16 4.01 -10.66
C LEU A 18 0.89 5.52 -10.46
N ALA A 19 -0.09 6.08 -11.17
CA ALA A 19 -0.47 7.48 -11.00
C ALA A 19 -1.00 7.76 -9.58
N ALA A 20 -1.90 6.91 -9.09
CA ALA A 20 -2.42 6.97 -7.73
C ALA A 20 -1.30 6.80 -6.70
N GLY A 21 -0.38 5.85 -6.90
CA GLY A 21 0.76 5.59 -6.02
C GLY A 21 1.76 6.74 -5.98
N VAL A 22 1.99 7.43 -7.09
CA VAL A 22 2.83 8.65 -7.11
C VAL A 22 2.16 9.77 -6.31
N SER A 23 0.85 9.94 -6.43
CA SER A 23 0.09 10.92 -5.63
C SER A 23 0.13 10.57 -4.15
N ASP A 24 -0.18 9.32 -3.81
CA ASP A 24 -0.15 8.76 -2.46
C ASP A 24 1.25 8.89 -1.80
N TYR A 25 2.32 8.72 -2.55
CA TYR A 25 3.70 8.93 -2.07
C TYR A 25 4.02 10.41 -1.81
N ARG A 26 3.53 11.31 -2.66
CA ARG A 26 3.88 12.74 -2.61
C ARG A 26 3.05 13.53 -1.61
N THR A 27 1.77 13.21 -1.48
CA THR A 27 0.82 14.01 -0.69
C THR A 27 -0.05 13.18 0.25
N ARG A 28 0.00 11.84 0.20
CA ARG A 28 -0.96 10.92 0.87
C ARG A 28 -2.41 11.13 0.46
N GLU A 29 -2.64 11.81 -0.66
CA GLU A 29 -3.97 12.08 -1.20
C GLU A 29 -4.02 11.57 -2.63
N VAL A 30 -5.13 10.95 -3.01
CA VAL A 30 -5.39 10.50 -4.37
C VAL A 30 -6.71 11.11 -4.84
N ASP A 31 -6.67 11.92 -5.89
CA ASP A 31 -7.86 12.51 -6.50
C ASP A 31 -8.73 11.42 -7.16
N ASP A 32 -10.03 11.43 -6.89
CA ASP A 32 -10.99 10.47 -7.43
C ASP A 32 -11.01 10.41 -8.96
N LYS A 33 -10.61 11.49 -9.65
CA LYS A 33 -10.47 11.52 -11.11
C LYS A 33 -9.52 10.46 -11.62
N VAL A 34 -8.50 10.07 -10.84
CA VAL A 34 -7.56 9.01 -11.23
C VAL A 34 -8.31 7.69 -11.38
N TRP A 35 -9.17 7.34 -10.42
CA TRP A 35 -9.98 6.12 -10.45
C TRP A 35 -11.01 6.14 -11.58
N VAL A 36 -11.65 7.28 -11.80
CA VAL A 36 -12.64 7.45 -12.88
C VAL A 36 -11.98 7.29 -14.25
N ALA A 37 -10.85 7.97 -14.49
CA ALA A 37 -10.12 7.88 -15.75
C ALA A 37 -9.61 6.44 -16.00
N GLY A 38 -9.05 5.80 -14.97
CA GLY A 38 -8.63 4.41 -15.04
C GLY A 38 -9.78 3.45 -15.37
N SER A 39 -10.93 3.65 -14.74
CA SER A 39 -12.13 2.85 -14.97
C SER A 39 -12.65 3.00 -16.40
N LEU A 40 -12.68 4.22 -16.94
CA LEU A 40 -13.09 4.46 -18.33
C LEU A 40 -12.13 3.82 -19.35
N ALA A 41 -10.85 3.73 -19.02
CA ALA A 41 -9.86 3.07 -19.87
C ALA A 41 -9.93 1.53 -19.79
N ALA A 42 -10.13 0.97 -18.59
CA ALA A 42 -10.10 -0.48 -18.36
C ALA A 42 -11.46 -1.18 -18.58
N ALA A 43 -12.58 -0.49 -18.38
CA ALA A 43 -13.91 -1.12 -18.46
C ALA A 43 -14.29 -1.59 -19.88
N PRO A 44 -14.13 -0.80 -20.96
CA PRO A 44 -14.51 -1.26 -22.30
C PRO A 44 -13.81 -2.57 -22.75
N PRO A 45 -12.47 -2.71 -22.67
CA PRO A 45 -11.82 -3.96 -23.04
C PRO A 45 -12.23 -5.11 -22.13
N LEU A 46 -12.40 -4.87 -20.82
CA LEU A 46 -12.84 -5.90 -19.87
C LEU A 46 -14.25 -6.43 -20.18
N LEU A 47 -15.21 -5.54 -20.45
CA LEU A 47 -16.58 -5.91 -20.82
C LEU A 47 -16.60 -6.71 -22.12
N TYR A 48 -15.81 -6.31 -23.10
CA TYR A 48 -15.66 -7.06 -24.35
C TYR A 48 -15.11 -8.47 -24.11
N LEU A 49 -14.07 -8.62 -23.28
CA LEU A 49 -13.45 -9.90 -22.96
C LEU A 49 -14.43 -10.83 -22.23
N HIS A 50 -15.26 -10.31 -21.31
CA HIS A 50 -16.34 -11.07 -20.68
C HIS A 50 -17.40 -11.50 -21.69
N ALA A 51 -17.83 -10.60 -22.58
CA ALA A 51 -18.81 -10.93 -23.63
C ALA A 51 -18.32 -12.02 -24.59
N LYS A 52 -17.01 -12.18 -24.75
CA LYS A 52 -16.36 -13.25 -25.51
C LYS A 52 -16.09 -14.53 -24.72
N GLY A 53 -16.41 -14.56 -23.42
CA GLY A 53 -16.13 -15.70 -22.55
C GLY A 53 -14.64 -15.92 -22.30
N TYR A 54 -13.79 -14.90 -22.54
CA TYR A 54 -12.35 -14.98 -22.28
C TYR A 54 -12.06 -15.15 -20.79
N TYR A 55 -12.92 -14.56 -19.95
CA TYR A 55 -12.90 -14.70 -18.50
C TYR A 55 -14.15 -15.40 -17.99
N VAL A 56 -13.99 -16.16 -16.91
CA VAL A 56 -15.11 -16.78 -16.20
C VAL A 56 -15.70 -15.73 -15.27
N LEU A 57 -16.90 -15.24 -15.61
CA LEU A 57 -17.54 -14.13 -14.91
C LEU A 57 -17.76 -14.43 -13.42
N GLU A 58 -18.15 -15.66 -13.08
CA GLU A 58 -18.42 -16.10 -11.71
C GLU A 58 -17.15 -16.02 -10.84
N LEU A 59 -16.00 -16.45 -11.38
CA LEU A 59 -14.72 -16.33 -10.68
C LEU A 59 -14.32 -14.87 -10.50
N HIS A 60 -14.56 -14.03 -11.50
CA HIS A 60 -14.28 -12.61 -11.41
C HIS A 60 -15.15 -11.91 -10.35
N LEU A 61 -16.45 -12.19 -10.32
CA LEU A 61 -17.37 -11.66 -9.32
C LEU A 61 -17.01 -12.13 -7.90
N LEU A 62 -16.60 -13.40 -7.75
CA LEU A 62 -16.13 -13.92 -6.46
C LEU A 62 -14.85 -13.21 -6.00
N SER A 63 -13.89 -13.02 -6.91
CA SER A 63 -12.64 -12.29 -6.63
C SER A 63 -12.91 -10.84 -6.21
N LEU A 64 -13.80 -10.15 -6.94
CA LEU A 64 -14.24 -8.79 -6.61
C LEU A 64 -14.96 -8.74 -5.25
N LEU A 65 -15.86 -9.67 -4.97
CA LEU A 65 -16.59 -9.73 -3.70
C LEU A 65 -15.63 -9.88 -2.52
N LEU A 66 -14.60 -10.72 -2.66
CA LEU A 66 -13.59 -10.89 -1.61
C LEU A 66 -12.73 -9.63 -1.44
N ALA A 67 -12.37 -8.95 -2.53
CA ALA A 67 -11.68 -7.66 -2.46
C ALA A 67 -12.53 -6.59 -1.75
N LEU A 68 -13.81 -6.50 -2.07
CA LEU A 68 -14.77 -5.60 -1.41
C LEU A 68 -14.92 -5.92 0.08
N LEU A 69 -15.02 -7.20 0.45
CA LEU A 69 -15.13 -7.62 1.84
C LEU A 69 -13.88 -7.22 2.63
N VAL A 70 -12.69 -7.46 2.07
CA VAL A 70 -11.42 -7.07 2.70
C VAL A 70 -11.33 -5.55 2.83
N ALA A 71 -11.64 -4.81 1.77
CA ALA A 71 -11.63 -3.34 1.78
C ALA A 71 -12.60 -2.78 2.84
N LEU A 72 -13.80 -3.34 2.95
CA LEU A 72 -14.78 -2.93 3.96
C LEU A 72 -14.29 -3.24 5.38
N LEU A 73 -13.77 -4.44 5.62
CA LEU A 73 -13.27 -4.84 6.94
C LEU A 73 -12.08 -3.99 7.38
N THR A 74 -11.15 -3.67 6.48
CA THR A 74 -9.99 -2.82 6.80
C THR A 74 -10.41 -1.38 7.07
N GLN A 75 -11.42 -0.86 6.35
CA GLN A 75 -12.01 0.46 6.64
C GLN A 75 -12.72 0.49 7.99
N LEU A 76 -13.59 -0.47 8.28
CA LEU A 76 -14.31 -0.56 9.55
C LEU A 76 -13.37 -0.69 10.74
N ALA A 77 -12.28 -1.44 10.59
CA ALA A 77 -11.26 -1.60 11.61
C ALA A 77 -10.24 -0.43 11.66
N ARG A 78 -10.36 0.57 10.79
CA ARG A 78 -9.43 1.71 10.65
C ARG A 78 -7.96 1.28 10.45
N LEU A 79 -7.77 0.20 9.69
CA LEU A 79 -6.45 -0.39 9.41
C LEU A 79 -5.83 0.12 8.11
N ALA A 80 -6.63 0.72 7.22
CA ALA A 80 -6.19 1.19 5.91
C ALA A 80 -6.79 2.56 5.60
N GLY A 81 -6.07 3.35 4.79
CA GLY A 81 -6.62 4.61 4.26
C GLY A 81 -7.69 4.36 3.21
N GLU A 82 -8.55 5.34 2.97
CA GLU A 82 -9.62 5.25 1.97
C GLU A 82 -9.06 4.91 0.57
N ALA A 83 -7.96 5.55 0.18
CA ALA A 83 -7.28 5.28 -1.09
C ALA A 83 -6.78 3.83 -1.21
N ASP A 84 -6.34 3.21 -0.11
CA ASP A 84 -5.89 1.82 -0.10
C ASP A 84 -7.05 0.85 -0.36
N ALA A 85 -8.21 1.13 0.25
CA ALA A 85 -9.43 0.36 0.05
C ALA A 85 -9.95 0.50 -1.39
N ILE A 86 -9.96 1.72 -1.93
CA ILE A 86 -10.34 1.97 -3.33
C ILE A 86 -9.39 1.25 -4.28
N ALA A 87 -8.07 1.31 -4.05
CA ALA A 87 -7.08 0.61 -4.86
C ALA A 87 -7.33 -0.91 -4.87
N LEU A 88 -7.62 -1.50 -3.72
CA LEU A 88 -7.92 -2.94 -3.61
C LEU A 88 -9.18 -3.32 -4.41
N VAL A 89 -10.25 -2.54 -4.30
CA VAL A 89 -11.49 -2.75 -5.05
C VAL A 89 -11.25 -2.54 -6.55
N PHE A 90 -10.47 -1.53 -6.92
CA PHE A 90 -10.11 -1.24 -8.31
C PHE A 90 -9.35 -2.42 -8.93
N ILE A 91 -8.40 -3.02 -8.22
CA ILE A 91 -7.74 -4.27 -8.64
C ILE A 91 -8.77 -5.39 -8.79
N GLY A 92 -9.62 -5.61 -7.79
CA GLY A 92 -10.64 -6.67 -7.83
C GLY A 92 -11.65 -6.52 -8.97
N LEU A 93 -11.95 -5.28 -9.38
CA LEU A 93 -12.91 -4.96 -10.43
C LEU A 93 -12.30 -5.09 -11.83
N PHE A 94 -11.03 -4.72 -11.98
CA PHE A 94 -10.40 -4.65 -13.29
C PHE A 94 -9.38 -5.74 -13.59
N GLU A 95 -8.94 -6.52 -12.60
CA GLU A 95 -8.10 -7.71 -12.78
C GLU A 95 -8.87 -9.02 -12.56
N PRO A 96 -9.38 -9.65 -13.62
CA PRO A 96 -10.06 -10.93 -13.53
C PRO A 96 -9.08 -12.09 -13.26
N PRO A 97 -9.51 -13.13 -12.53
CA PRO A 97 -8.74 -14.35 -12.34
C PRO A 97 -8.41 -15.05 -13.66
N THR A 98 -7.23 -15.65 -13.73
CA THR A 98 -6.82 -16.54 -14.83
C THR A 98 -6.35 -17.89 -14.29
N ARG A 99 -6.46 -18.93 -15.11
CA ARG A 99 -6.10 -20.31 -14.72
C ARG A 99 -4.61 -20.62 -14.92
N ALA A 100 -3.77 -19.61 -15.18
CA ALA A 100 -2.35 -19.81 -15.46
C ALA A 100 -1.62 -20.40 -14.23
N THR A 101 -1.77 -19.78 -13.06
CA THR A 101 -1.14 -20.23 -11.80
C THR A 101 -1.99 -19.88 -10.58
N LEU A 102 -1.64 -20.47 -9.42
CA LEU A 102 -2.33 -20.20 -8.15
C LEU A 102 -2.40 -18.70 -7.80
N PRO A 103 -1.34 -17.88 -7.93
CA PRO A 103 -1.44 -16.43 -7.73
C PRO A 103 -2.40 -15.73 -8.69
N CYS A 104 -2.54 -16.24 -9.92
CA CYS A 104 -3.44 -15.65 -10.91
C CYS A 104 -4.92 -15.97 -10.65
N LEU A 105 -5.25 -16.91 -9.74
CA LEU A 105 -6.63 -17.23 -9.36
C LEU A 105 -7.26 -16.20 -8.41
N MET A 106 -6.44 -15.42 -7.69
CA MET A 106 -6.91 -14.38 -6.77
C MET A 106 -6.05 -13.12 -6.90
N PRO A 107 -6.22 -12.34 -7.99
CA PRO A 107 -5.36 -11.19 -8.27
C PRO A 107 -5.25 -10.19 -7.12
N PRO A 108 -6.33 -9.75 -6.44
CA PRO A 108 -6.23 -8.84 -5.31
C PRO A 108 -5.38 -9.39 -4.17
N ALA A 109 -5.53 -10.67 -3.84
CA ALA A 109 -4.77 -11.31 -2.77
C ALA A 109 -3.28 -11.42 -3.14
N ALA A 110 -2.97 -11.82 -4.37
CA ALA A 110 -1.60 -11.90 -4.85
C ALA A 110 -0.90 -10.53 -4.82
N VAL A 111 -1.60 -9.46 -5.23
CA VAL A 111 -1.07 -8.10 -5.18
C VAL A 111 -0.84 -7.62 -3.75
N VAL A 112 -1.78 -7.88 -2.83
CA VAL A 112 -1.62 -7.55 -1.40
C VAL A 112 -0.45 -8.30 -0.78
N VAL A 113 -0.27 -9.59 -1.09
CA VAL A 113 0.87 -10.38 -0.59
C VAL A 113 2.19 -9.83 -1.13
N ALA A 114 2.27 -9.49 -2.43
CA ALA A 114 3.45 -8.89 -3.02
C ALA A 114 3.75 -7.50 -2.40
N ALA A 115 2.74 -6.65 -2.22
CA ALA A 115 2.87 -5.37 -1.53
C ALA A 115 3.31 -5.53 -0.07
N GLY A 116 2.81 -6.55 0.63
CA GLY A 116 3.21 -6.91 1.99
C GLY A 116 4.69 -7.32 2.06
N ALA A 117 5.18 -8.10 1.10
CA ALA A 117 6.60 -8.44 1.02
C ALA A 117 7.48 -7.18 0.81
N LEU A 118 7.04 -6.25 -0.05
CA LEU A 118 7.72 -4.97 -0.24
C LEU A 118 7.67 -4.09 1.03
N ALA A 119 6.55 -4.08 1.75
CA ALA A 119 6.42 -3.39 3.03
C ALA A 119 7.39 -3.96 4.07
N LEU A 120 7.57 -5.29 4.13
CA LEU A 120 8.55 -5.93 5.01
C LEU A 120 9.99 -5.51 4.67
N LEU A 121 10.34 -5.42 3.39
CA LEU A 121 11.65 -4.91 2.98
C LEU A 121 11.83 -3.45 3.42
N TYR A 122 10.78 -2.64 3.33
CA TYR A 122 10.80 -1.26 3.80
C TYR A 122 10.99 -1.17 5.32
N THR A 123 10.33 -2.01 6.12
CA THR A 123 10.50 -1.97 7.60
C THR A 123 11.91 -2.39 8.01
N LEU A 124 12.52 -3.34 7.29
CA LEU A 124 13.92 -3.71 7.50
C LEU A 124 14.88 -2.56 7.14
N TRP A 125 14.64 -1.88 6.01
CA TRP A 125 15.39 -0.68 5.63
C TRP A 125 15.23 0.43 6.67
N ASN A 126 14.00 0.64 7.17
CA ASN A 126 13.71 1.62 8.20
C ASN A 126 14.47 1.35 9.50
N ALA A 127 14.53 0.10 9.94
CA ALA A 127 15.31 -0.31 11.11
C ALA A 127 16.82 -0.05 10.93
N ALA A 128 17.38 -0.41 9.77
CA ALA A 128 18.79 -0.15 9.46
C ALA A 128 19.11 1.35 9.53
N GLU A 129 18.19 2.18 9.03
CA GLU A 129 18.39 3.62 8.97
C GLU A 129 18.17 4.31 10.33
N ASN A 130 17.27 3.78 11.17
CA ASN A 130 17.18 4.17 12.58
C ASN A 130 18.50 3.88 13.33
N ILE A 131 19.09 2.71 13.13
CA ILE A 131 20.36 2.33 13.79
C ILE A 131 21.48 3.32 13.41
N LYS A 132 21.63 3.64 12.12
CA LYS A 132 22.61 4.64 11.65
C LYS A 132 22.44 6.03 12.28
N ARG A 133 21.22 6.35 12.73
CA ARG A 133 20.86 7.63 13.35
C ARG A 133 21.02 7.65 14.86
N GLY A 134 21.58 6.61 15.47
CA GLY A 134 21.77 6.53 16.92
C GLY A 134 20.49 6.16 17.68
N ALA A 135 19.55 5.46 17.03
CA ALA A 135 18.33 4.99 17.68
C ALA A 135 18.58 4.04 18.85
N LEU A 136 19.67 3.26 18.82
CA LEU A 136 19.97 2.29 19.87
C LEU A 136 20.29 2.97 21.21
N GLU A 137 20.98 4.10 21.15
CA GLU A 137 21.28 4.97 22.29
C GLU A 137 20.00 5.65 22.79
N ALA A 138 19.16 6.16 21.88
CA ALA A 138 17.87 6.76 22.23
C ALA A 138 16.89 5.77 22.89
N LEU A 139 17.05 4.46 22.63
CA LEU A 139 16.27 3.39 23.23
C LEU A 139 16.97 2.72 24.42
N ARG A 140 18.04 3.32 24.95
CA ARG A 140 18.73 2.78 26.13
C ARG A 140 17.77 2.72 27.32
N GLY A 141 17.65 1.54 27.93
CA GLY A 141 16.70 1.28 29.02
C GLY A 141 15.38 0.64 28.60
N GLN A 142 15.07 0.59 27.30
CA GLN A 142 13.89 -0.11 26.79
C GLN A 142 14.12 -1.62 26.66
N SER A 143 13.05 -2.40 26.75
CA SER A 143 13.11 -3.86 26.57
C SER A 143 13.47 -4.24 25.12
N PRO A 144 14.07 -5.43 24.88
CA PRO A 144 14.42 -5.87 23.53
C PRO A 144 13.23 -5.90 22.55
N LEU A 145 12.05 -6.31 23.04
CA LEU A 145 10.83 -6.35 22.22
C LEU A 145 10.39 -4.96 21.79
N VAL A 146 10.40 -3.98 22.71
CA VAL A 146 10.07 -2.58 22.39
C VAL A 146 11.08 -2.01 21.40
N LYS A 147 12.37 -2.29 21.58
CA LYS A 147 13.41 -1.87 20.63
C LYS A 147 13.15 -2.37 19.22
N ILE A 148 12.87 -3.67 19.07
CA ILE A 148 12.60 -4.29 17.76
C ILE A 148 11.35 -3.66 17.14
N ALA A 149 10.26 -3.56 17.91
CA ALA A 149 9.01 -2.97 17.44
C ALA A 149 9.22 -1.53 16.95
N VAL A 150 9.84 -0.68 17.76
CA VAL A 150 10.10 0.73 17.43
C VAL A 150 11.03 0.87 16.22
N LEU A 151 12.09 0.08 16.14
CA LEU A 151 13.01 0.13 15.00
C LEU A 151 12.33 -0.23 13.68
N LEU A 152 11.40 -1.19 13.70
CA LEU A 152 10.69 -1.63 12.50
C LEU A 152 9.57 -0.68 12.09
N THR A 153 8.79 -0.14 13.04
CA THR A 153 7.53 0.57 12.74
C THR A 153 7.62 2.10 12.85
N MET A 154 8.62 2.63 13.55
CA MET A 154 8.78 4.07 13.79
C MET A 154 10.05 4.60 13.15
N ARG A 155 10.19 5.91 13.05
CA ARG A 155 11.35 6.63 12.53
C ARG A 155 11.87 7.60 13.58
N TYR A 156 13.18 7.57 13.81
CA TYR A 156 13.88 8.61 14.56
C TYR A 156 14.23 9.75 13.61
N VAL A 157 13.39 10.79 13.61
CA VAL A 157 13.45 11.92 12.66
C VAL A 157 14.04 13.16 13.30
N THR A 158 14.70 14.00 12.51
CA THR A 158 15.00 15.38 12.88
C THR A 158 13.79 16.27 12.63
N ARG A 159 13.72 17.41 13.31
CA ARG A 159 12.69 18.42 13.06
C ARG A 159 12.67 18.89 11.59
N GLU A 160 13.84 19.08 10.99
CA GLU A 160 13.97 19.47 9.58
C GLU A 160 13.39 18.42 8.63
N GLU A 161 13.74 17.14 8.82
CA GLU A 161 13.19 16.04 8.00
C GLU A 161 11.68 15.91 8.15
N TYR A 162 11.19 16.05 9.39
CA TYR A 162 9.76 16.02 9.66
C TYR A 162 9.02 17.14 8.91
N LEU A 163 9.49 18.38 9.00
CA LEU A 163 8.85 19.51 8.30
C LEU A 163 8.88 19.33 6.78
N ALA A 164 9.94 18.74 6.24
CA ALA A 164 10.06 18.46 4.80
C ALA A 164 9.13 17.32 4.33
N LYS A 165 8.73 16.40 5.21
CA LYS A 165 7.99 15.17 4.87
C LYS A 165 6.88 14.87 5.88
N GLN A 166 6.18 15.90 6.34
CA GLN A 166 5.18 15.78 7.41
C GLN A 166 4.05 14.79 7.07
N HIS A 167 3.73 14.64 5.78
CA HIS A 167 2.72 13.70 5.30
C HIS A 167 3.14 12.23 5.46
N MET A 168 4.43 11.94 5.65
CA MET A 168 4.95 10.57 5.82
C MET A 168 5.11 10.15 7.28
N TYR A 169 4.92 11.07 8.22
CA TYR A 169 5.28 10.87 9.62
C TYR A 169 4.19 11.39 10.56
N THR A 170 3.85 10.59 11.57
CA THR A 170 3.00 11.05 12.68
C THR A 170 3.81 11.04 13.96
N PRO A 171 4.12 12.19 14.58
CA PRO A 171 4.90 12.23 15.80
C PRO A 171 4.22 11.40 16.90
N SER A 172 5.00 10.55 17.58
CA SER A 172 4.47 9.69 18.65
C SER A 172 5.53 9.43 19.71
N PHE A 173 5.44 10.20 20.79
CA PHE A 173 6.41 10.18 21.87
C PHE A 173 5.75 10.56 23.21
N SER A 174 6.33 10.12 24.32
CA SER A 174 5.90 10.46 25.68
C SER A 174 6.42 11.84 26.08
N GLU A 175 5.94 12.39 27.21
CA GLU A 175 6.50 13.63 27.78
C GLU A 175 8.01 13.57 28.03
N ARG A 176 8.56 12.36 28.20
CA ARG A 176 10.00 12.10 28.39
C ARG A 176 10.76 11.92 27.06
N GLY A 177 10.07 12.03 25.92
CA GLY A 177 10.64 11.82 24.58
C GLY A 177 10.79 10.35 24.17
N GLU A 178 10.25 9.42 24.97
CA GLU A 178 10.30 7.98 24.66
C GLU A 178 9.28 7.62 23.58
N PRO A 179 9.53 6.61 22.73
CA PRO A 179 8.58 6.22 21.68
C PRO A 179 7.26 5.70 22.28
N LEU A 180 6.14 6.15 21.73
CA LEU A 180 4.83 5.60 22.06
C LEU A 180 4.33 4.71 20.93
N LEU A 181 4.28 3.41 21.16
CA LEU A 181 3.66 2.46 20.24
C LEU A 181 2.14 2.55 20.41
N ARG A 182 1.48 3.31 19.56
CA ARG A 182 0.02 3.42 19.51
C ARG A 182 -0.49 3.19 18.09
N ILE A 183 -1.60 2.48 18.00
CA ILE A 183 -2.37 2.31 16.77
C ILE A 183 -3.25 3.55 16.61
N ALA A 184 -3.29 4.15 15.41
CA ALA A 184 -4.06 5.36 15.11
C ALA A 184 -3.72 6.56 16.01
N VAL A 185 -2.56 7.17 15.79
CA VAL A 185 -2.11 8.36 16.52
C VAL A 185 -2.66 9.60 15.84
N GLU A 186 -3.43 10.40 16.57
CA GLU A 186 -3.74 11.76 16.13
C GLU A 186 -2.47 12.61 16.24
N PRO A 187 -2.15 13.43 15.23
CA PRO A 187 -0.97 14.27 15.27
C PRO A 187 -1.04 15.21 16.48
N PRO A 188 0.02 15.30 17.32
CA PRO A 188 0.01 16.18 18.47
C PRO A 188 -0.05 17.65 18.03
N GLU A 189 -0.77 18.49 18.79
CA GLU A 189 -0.90 19.93 18.50
C GLU A 189 0.44 20.67 18.46
N ASN A 190 1.43 20.19 19.23
CA ASN A 190 2.75 20.80 19.32
C ASN A 190 3.86 19.79 19.03
N LEU A 191 4.82 20.21 18.20
CA LEU A 191 6.05 19.46 17.98
C LEU A 191 6.95 19.53 19.21
N PRO A 192 7.72 18.46 19.50
CA PRO A 192 8.64 18.48 20.63
C PRO A 192 9.73 19.54 20.41
N ALA A 193 10.24 20.08 21.52
CA ALA A 193 11.38 21.00 21.50
C ALA A 193 12.70 20.29 21.14
N ALA A 194 12.75 18.96 21.28
CA ALA A 194 13.91 18.15 20.94
C ALA A 194 14.24 18.22 19.44
N GLU A 195 15.54 18.26 19.12
CA GLU A 195 16.03 18.25 17.74
C GLU A 195 15.60 16.98 16.99
N ARG A 196 15.51 15.85 17.71
CA ARG A 196 15.07 14.55 17.21
C ARG A 196 13.97 13.95 18.06
N PHE A 197 13.06 13.25 17.42
CA PHE A 197 11.94 12.59 18.08
C PHE A 197 11.45 11.37 17.29
N TRP A 198 10.61 10.57 17.93
CA TRP A 198 10.01 9.40 17.34
C TRP A 198 8.71 9.75 16.61
N ALA A 199 8.57 9.22 15.39
CA ALA A 199 7.35 9.34 14.61
C ALA A 199 6.98 7.99 13.98
N ASN A 200 5.69 7.68 13.91
CA ASN A 200 5.19 6.54 13.14
C ASN A 200 5.39 6.81 11.65
N VAL A 201 5.78 5.77 10.91
CA VAL A 201 5.92 5.87 9.46
C VAL A 201 4.60 5.54 8.78
N LEU A 202 4.10 6.47 7.98
CA LEU A 202 2.91 6.26 7.14
C LEU A 202 3.36 5.72 5.79
N LEU A 203 3.19 4.41 5.58
CA LEU A 203 3.60 3.78 4.31
C LEU A 203 2.65 4.20 3.17
N PRO A 204 3.20 4.54 1.99
CA PRO A 204 2.42 4.82 0.79
C PRO A 204 1.93 3.51 0.18
N TYR A 205 0.89 2.94 0.79
CA TYR A 205 0.46 1.58 0.49
C TYR A 205 -0.13 1.44 -0.91
N VAL A 206 -0.74 2.49 -1.48
CA VAL A 206 -1.15 2.48 -2.90
C VAL A 206 0.07 2.33 -3.82
N ALA A 207 1.20 2.97 -3.51
CA ALA A 207 2.43 2.79 -4.27
C ALA A 207 2.98 1.35 -4.14
N LEU A 208 2.86 0.76 -2.96
CA LEU A 208 3.23 -0.65 -2.74
C LEU A 208 2.30 -1.61 -3.48
N LEU A 209 0.99 -1.33 -3.55
CA LEU A 209 0.03 -2.08 -4.35
C LEU A 209 0.33 -1.97 -5.85
N ALA A 210 0.73 -0.79 -6.35
CA ALA A 210 1.15 -0.62 -7.73
C ALA A 210 2.39 -1.48 -8.07
N ALA A 211 3.40 -1.47 -7.20
CA ALA A 211 4.57 -2.34 -7.34
C ALA A 211 4.20 -3.83 -7.22
N GLY A 212 3.28 -4.18 -6.32
CA GLY A 212 2.72 -5.52 -6.18
C GLY A 212 1.99 -5.98 -7.45
N LEU A 213 1.23 -5.10 -8.09
CA LEU A 213 0.56 -5.38 -9.37
C LEU A 213 1.58 -5.61 -10.50
N LEU A 214 2.68 -4.86 -10.52
CA LEU A 214 3.75 -5.10 -11.47
C LEU A 214 4.35 -6.51 -11.29
N VAL A 215 4.66 -6.90 -10.05
CA VAL A 215 5.16 -8.25 -9.74
C VAL A 215 4.15 -9.32 -10.14
N TYR A 216 2.88 -9.13 -9.79
CA TYR A 216 1.78 -10.03 -10.19
C TYR A 216 1.69 -10.18 -11.71
N ASN A 217 1.71 -9.07 -12.46
CA ASN A 217 1.62 -9.10 -13.92
C ASN A 217 2.82 -9.82 -14.55
N LEU A 218 4.03 -9.62 -14.02
CA LEU A 218 5.22 -10.35 -14.45
C LEU A 218 5.07 -11.85 -14.21
N LEU A 219 4.57 -12.26 -13.03
CA LEU A 219 4.35 -13.67 -12.71
C LEU A 219 3.32 -14.32 -13.63
N CYS A 220 2.19 -13.65 -13.86
CA CYS A 220 1.16 -14.20 -14.76
C CYS A 220 1.64 -14.21 -16.22
N PHE A 221 2.39 -13.20 -16.68
CA PHE A 221 2.91 -13.16 -18.05
C PHE A 221 3.97 -14.23 -18.31
N LEU A 222 4.87 -14.50 -17.36
CA LEU A 222 5.89 -15.55 -17.48
C LEU A 222 5.31 -16.97 -17.47
N THR A 223 4.04 -17.13 -17.09
CA THR A 223 3.38 -18.43 -16.92
C THR A 223 2.20 -18.64 -17.88
N SER A 224 1.96 -17.67 -18.76
CA SER A 224 0.98 -17.72 -19.86
C SER A 224 1.64 -18.15 -21.16
#